data_AF-A0A4Y8CPI2-F1
#
_entry.id   AF-A0A4Y8CPI2-F1
#
_cell.length_a   1.000
_cell.length_b   1.000
_cell.length_c   1.000
_cell.angle_alpha   90.00
_cell.angle_beta   90.00
_cell.angle_gamma   90.00
#
_symmetry.space_group_name_H-M   'P 1'
#
loop_
_entity.id
_entity.type
_entity.pdbx_description
1 polymer ?
#
loop_
_entity_poly.entity_id
_entity_poly.type
_entity_poly.pdbx_seq_one_letter_code
_entity_poly.pdbx_strand_id
1 'polypeptide(L)'
;AGYLYGLFVAHSLIQSGLGKILLICGDTLSKFIHPKNMNLAPIFGDGVSATLIEKTDFNEAFFELGSDGRHFDKLIIPKGAMRIPKADIFNNDSLMQTEEFRQLENLYMDGANIFNMALECEPKSFKEILEFSKVEEKDIAFHLFHQSNAYLVDCIKEELKLNNDKVPNFIMEKYANLSACSLPALLCELDTPKEFKASLSAFGAGLSWGSAVLNFKDLYTKDILIYTKEK
;
A
#
# COMPACT_ATOMS: atom_id res chain seq x y z
N ALA A 1 -3.56 -0.90 -0.20
CA ALA A 1 -4.47 0.21 -0.57
C ALA A 1 -4.77 1.24 0.54
N GLY A 2 -4.63 0.94 1.85
CA GLY A 2 -5.16 1.79 2.93
C GLY A 2 -4.82 3.29 2.88
N TYR A 3 -3.58 3.65 2.56
CA TYR A 3 -3.18 5.06 2.43
C TYR A 3 -3.97 5.82 1.35
N LEU A 4 -4.20 5.19 0.19
CA LEU A 4 -4.97 5.79 -0.91
C LEU A 4 -6.44 6.00 -0.55
N TYR A 5 -7.06 5.02 0.10
CA TYR A 5 -8.42 5.18 0.63
C TYR A 5 -8.48 6.30 1.68
N GLY A 6 -7.47 6.40 2.55
CA GLY A 6 -7.34 7.50 3.51
C GLY A 6 -7.22 8.87 2.84
N LEU A 7 -6.40 8.98 1.79
CA LEU A 7 -6.26 10.21 0.99
C LEU A 7 -7.56 10.59 0.30
N PHE A 8 -8.28 9.63 -0.29
CA PHE A 8 -9.57 9.87 -0.93
C PHE A 8 -10.61 10.41 0.06
N VAL A 9 -10.72 9.80 1.25
CA VAL A 9 -11.61 10.27 2.31
C VAL A 9 -11.20 11.66 2.78
N ALA A 10 -9.91 11.90 3.04
CA ALA A 10 -9.42 13.20 3.45
C ALA A 10 -9.68 14.29 2.41
N HIS A 11 -9.41 14.00 1.13
CA HIS A 11 -9.72 14.88 0.01
C HIS A 11 -11.21 15.23 -0.03
N SER A 12 -12.09 14.22 0.05
CA SER A 12 -13.55 14.41 0.02
C SER A 12 -14.05 15.31 1.17
N LEU A 13 -13.48 15.13 2.36
CA LEU A 13 -13.82 15.95 3.54
C LEU A 13 -13.30 17.40 3.41
N ILE A 14 -12.11 17.61 2.85
CA ILE A 14 -11.58 18.95 2.55
C ILE A 14 -12.43 19.67 1.51
N GLN A 15 -12.81 18.97 0.43
CA GLN A 15 -13.74 19.51 -0.58
C GLN A 15 -15.09 19.87 0.02
N SER A 16 -15.53 19.14 1.05
CA SER A 16 -16.76 19.42 1.80
C SER A 16 -16.66 20.58 2.80
N GLY A 17 -15.48 21.22 2.93
CA GLY A 17 -15.30 22.44 3.72
C GLY A 17 -14.37 22.31 4.93
N LEU A 18 -13.81 21.13 5.21
CA LEU A 18 -12.75 21.02 6.23
C LEU A 18 -11.46 21.69 5.75
N GLY A 19 -10.74 22.33 6.68
CA GLY A 19 -9.50 23.04 6.35
C GLY A 19 -8.25 22.19 6.41
N LYS A 20 -8.17 21.27 7.38
CA LYS A 20 -6.98 20.46 7.66
C LYS A 20 -7.37 19.08 8.18
N ILE A 21 -6.63 18.05 7.78
CA ILE A 21 -6.81 16.67 8.22
C ILE A 21 -5.44 16.07 8.51
N LEU A 22 -5.32 15.38 9.66
CA LEU A 22 -4.17 14.55 9.97
C LEU A 22 -4.52 13.09 9.66
N LEU A 23 -3.96 12.56 8.58
CA LEU A 23 -4.10 11.16 8.20
C LEU A 23 -3.01 10.33 8.87
N ILE A 24 -3.41 9.41 9.76
CA ILE A 24 -2.50 8.44 10.38
C ILE A 24 -2.67 7.10 9.70
N CYS A 25 -1.56 6.52 9.22
CA CYS A 25 -1.59 5.28 8.46
C CYS A 25 -0.39 4.40 8.82
N GLY A 26 -0.64 3.19 9.32
CA GLY A 26 0.41 2.29 9.77
C GLY A 26 -0.10 1.02 10.41
N ASP A 27 0.80 0.05 10.54
CA ASP A 27 0.53 -1.27 11.08
C ASP A 27 1.71 -1.79 11.91
N THR A 28 1.43 -2.74 12.81
CA THR A 28 2.44 -3.53 13.52
C THR A 28 2.28 -5.02 13.22
N LEU A 29 2.37 -5.37 11.93
CA LEU A 29 2.11 -6.73 11.45
C LEU A 29 3.08 -7.77 12.02
N SER A 30 4.28 -7.35 12.48
CA SER A 30 5.22 -8.24 13.17
C SER A 30 4.59 -8.96 14.36
N LYS A 31 3.59 -8.35 15.02
CA LYS A 31 2.88 -8.95 16.17
C LYS A 31 1.98 -10.13 15.78
N PHE A 32 1.62 -10.23 14.51
CA PHE A 32 0.79 -11.29 13.96
C PHE A 32 1.60 -12.31 13.17
N ILE A 33 2.92 -12.18 13.10
CA ILE A 33 3.80 -13.10 12.38
C ILE A 33 4.72 -13.76 13.40
N HIS A 34 4.78 -15.09 13.39
CA HIS A 34 5.72 -15.78 14.27
C HIS A 34 7.16 -15.48 13.83
N PRO A 35 8.08 -15.07 14.73
CA PRO A 35 9.45 -14.66 14.34
C PRO A 35 10.28 -15.74 13.65
N LYS A 36 9.95 -17.02 13.86
CA LYS A 36 10.59 -18.17 13.18
C LYS A 36 9.88 -18.62 11.90
N ASN A 37 8.81 -17.93 11.49
CA ASN A 37 8.15 -18.21 10.21
C ASN A 37 9.01 -17.63 9.08
N MET A 38 9.88 -18.45 8.52
CA MET A 38 10.86 -18.01 7.51
C MET A 38 10.22 -17.53 6.19
N ASN A 39 8.94 -17.82 5.96
CA ASN A 39 8.23 -17.39 4.75
C ASN A 39 7.71 -15.94 4.88
N LEU A 40 7.29 -15.51 6.07
CA LEU A 40 6.66 -14.19 6.27
C LEU A 40 7.49 -13.23 7.11
N ALA A 41 8.24 -13.73 8.11
CA ALA A 41 9.00 -12.86 9.01
C ALA A 41 10.01 -11.95 8.30
N PRO A 42 10.70 -12.38 7.22
CA PRO A 42 11.61 -11.49 6.48
C PRO A 42 10.91 -10.44 5.61
N ILE A 43 9.61 -10.59 5.33
CA ILE A 43 8.89 -9.75 4.38
C ILE A 43 8.36 -8.48 5.05
N PHE A 44 7.87 -8.57 6.29
CA PHE A 44 7.09 -7.50 6.91
C PHE A 44 7.90 -6.69 7.92
N GLY A 45 7.72 -5.37 7.85
CA GLY A 45 8.17 -4.41 8.84
C GLY A 45 6.98 -3.75 9.55
N ASP A 46 7.29 -3.04 10.63
CA ASP A 46 6.32 -2.23 11.37
C ASP A 46 6.58 -0.75 11.10
N GLY A 47 5.52 0.04 10.89
CA GLY A 47 5.66 1.45 10.57
C GLY A 47 4.35 2.22 10.70
N VAL A 48 4.48 3.50 11.02
CA VAL A 48 3.36 4.45 11.07
C VAL A 48 3.77 5.78 10.47
N SER A 49 2.86 6.38 9.72
CA SER A 49 2.99 7.68 9.10
C SER A 49 1.93 8.64 9.63
N ALA A 50 2.25 9.93 9.59
CA ALA A 50 1.34 11.02 9.88
C ALA A 50 1.45 12.06 8.75
N THR A 51 0.39 12.18 7.95
CA THR A 51 0.34 13.11 6.82
C THR A 51 -0.65 14.23 7.14
N LEU A 52 -0.16 15.47 7.19
CA LEU A 52 -1.03 16.65 7.27
C LEU A 52 -1.49 17.03 5.85
N ILE A 53 -2.80 17.08 5.65
CA ILE A 53 -3.44 17.43 4.38
C ILE A 53 -4.21 18.71 4.62
N GLU A 54 -3.93 19.74 3.83
CA GLU A 54 -4.51 21.07 3.99
C GLU A 54 -5.26 21.48 2.72
N LYS A 55 -6.34 22.24 2.91
CA LYS A 55 -7.07 22.84 1.79
C LYS A 55 -6.16 23.80 1.03
N THR A 56 -6.17 23.68 -0.29
CA THR A 56 -5.41 24.53 -1.20
C THR A 56 -6.28 24.88 -2.41
N ASP A 57 -5.94 25.98 -3.08
CA ASP A 57 -6.56 26.37 -4.36
C ASP A 57 -5.91 25.62 -5.56
N PHE A 58 -4.87 24.83 -5.29
CA PHE A 58 -4.15 24.02 -6.26
C PHE A 58 -4.83 22.65 -6.43
N ASN A 59 -5.50 22.44 -7.56
CA ASN A 59 -6.75 21.70 -7.50
C ASN A 59 -6.89 20.62 -8.58
N GLU A 60 -6.02 19.60 -8.56
CA GLU A 60 -6.30 18.35 -9.27
C GLU A 60 -5.75 17.15 -8.49
N ALA A 61 -6.67 16.36 -7.91
CA ALA A 61 -6.39 15.06 -7.32
C ALA A 61 -7.41 14.08 -7.88
N PHE A 62 -6.92 13.00 -8.48
CA PHE A 62 -7.76 11.96 -9.08
C PHE A 62 -7.55 10.66 -8.33
N PHE A 63 -8.62 9.88 -8.18
CA PHE A 63 -8.59 8.59 -7.50
C PHE A 63 -9.37 7.54 -8.32
N GLU A 64 -8.80 6.36 -8.47
CA GLU A 64 -9.44 5.11 -8.85
C GLU A 64 -9.29 4.19 -7.64
N LEU A 65 -10.40 3.57 -7.21
CA LEU A 65 -10.41 2.68 -6.05
C LEU A 65 -11.25 1.46 -6.40
N GLY A 66 -10.77 0.27 -6.06
CA GLY A 66 -11.50 -0.96 -6.25
C GLY A 66 -11.32 -1.96 -5.12
N SER A 67 -12.23 -2.93 -5.09
CA SER A 67 -12.22 -4.01 -4.11
C SER A 67 -12.88 -5.27 -4.64
N ASP A 68 -12.32 -6.43 -4.29
CA ASP A 68 -12.90 -7.74 -4.52
C ASP A 68 -12.78 -8.64 -3.29
N GLY A 69 -13.88 -8.74 -2.54
CA GLY A 69 -13.95 -9.55 -1.33
C GLY A 69 -13.99 -11.06 -1.56
N ARG A 70 -14.12 -11.55 -2.80
CA ARG A 70 -14.20 -13.00 -3.09
C ARG A 70 -12.92 -13.75 -2.73
N HIS A 71 -11.78 -13.04 -2.69
CA HIS A 71 -10.46 -13.58 -2.42
C HIS A 71 -9.92 -13.20 -1.04
N PHE A 72 -10.82 -12.89 -0.09
CA PHE A 72 -10.45 -12.53 1.28
C PHE A 72 -9.58 -13.60 1.97
N ASP A 73 -9.74 -14.86 1.58
CA ASP A 73 -9.02 -16.01 2.15
C ASP A 73 -7.55 -16.05 1.74
N LYS A 74 -7.11 -15.23 0.79
CA LYS A 74 -5.72 -15.19 0.30
C LYS A 74 -4.78 -14.36 1.17
N LEU A 75 -5.31 -13.45 1.99
CA LEU A 75 -4.53 -12.65 2.92
C LEU A 75 -5.40 -12.25 4.11
N ILE A 76 -5.22 -12.93 5.24
CA ILE A 76 -6.13 -12.85 6.39
C ILE A 76 -5.45 -13.29 7.70
N ILE A 77 -5.91 -12.74 8.83
CA ILE A 77 -5.68 -13.32 10.17
C ILE A 77 -6.97 -14.07 10.55
N PRO A 78 -7.00 -15.42 10.52
CA PRO A 78 -8.26 -16.17 10.64
C PRO A 78 -8.96 -16.07 11.98
N LYS A 79 -8.23 -15.82 13.07
CA LYS A 79 -8.77 -15.79 14.43
C LYS A 79 -8.20 -14.61 15.21
N GLY A 80 -9.01 -14.02 16.08
CA GLY A 80 -8.63 -12.90 16.94
C GLY A 80 -9.69 -11.82 17.08
N ALA A 81 -10.67 -11.80 16.16
CA ALA A 81 -11.85 -10.94 16.22
C ALA A 81 -13.14 -11.80 16.41
N MET A 82 -14.30 -11.23 16.08
CA MET A 82 -15.62 -11.87 16.31
C MET A 82 -15.98 -12.96 15.27
N ARG A 83 -15.26 -13.01 14.14
CA ARG A 83 -15.47 -14.00 13.08
C ARG A 83 -14.25 -14.91 13.00
N ILE A 84 -14.52 -16.21 12.98
CA ILE A 84 -13.58 -17.22 12.50
C ILE A 84 -14.18 -17.76 11.21
N PRO A 85 -13.46 -17.73 10.08
CA PRO A 85 -13.90 -18.38 8.85
C PRO A 85 -14.25 -19.85 9.14
N LYS A 86 -15.38 -20.32 8.60
CA LYS A 86 -15.78 -21.73 8.67
C LYS A 86 -15.89 -22.33 7.26
N ALA A 87 -15.84 -23.65 7.16
CA ALA A 87 -15.82 -24.40 5.90
C ALA A 87 -17.05 -24.15 4.99
N ASP A 88 -18.12 -23.57 5.52
CA ASP A 88 -19.30 -23.12 4.76
C ASP A 88 -19.09 -21.79 4.00
N ILE A 89 -18.01 -21.05 4.30
CA ILE A 89 -17.73 -19.73 3.72
C ILE A 89 -16.52 -19.76 2.78
N PHE A 90 -15.60 -20.71 2.94
CA PHE A 90 -14.40 -20.86 2.11
C PHE A 90 -13.94 -22.33 2.14
N ASN A 91 -13.30 -22.78 1.06
CA ASN A 91 -12.82 -24.16 0.92
C ASN A 91 -11.29 -24.15 0.69
N ASN A 92 -10.53 -23.83 1.73
CA ASN A 92 -9.07 -23.73 1.68
C ASN A 92 -8.46 -24.28 2.98
N ASP A 93 -8.06 -25.55 2.94
CA ASP A 93 -7.49 -26.24 4.12
C ASP A 93 -6.21 -25.56 4.62
N SER A 94 -5.42 -24.97 3.73
CA SER A 94 -4.16 -24.29 4.09
C SER A 94 -4.39 -23.05 4.97
N LEU A 95 -5.53 -22.35 4.82
CA LEU A 95 -5.87 -21.21 5.68
C LEU A 95 -6.07 -21.63 7.13
N MET A 96 -6.67 -22.81 7.35
CA MET A 96 -6.96 -23.36 8.68
C MET A 96 -5.82 -24.19 9.26
N GLN A 97 -4.77 -24.45 8.49
CA GLN A 97 -3.65 -25.26 8.92
C GLN A 97 -2.81 -24.55 9.99
N THR A 98 -2.67 -25.17 11.16
CA THR A 98 -1.75 -24.72 12.21
C THR A 98 -0.46 -25.52 12.20
N GLU A 99 0.66 -24.86 12.42
CA GLU A 99 2.02 -25.42 12.43
C GLU A 99 2.83 -24.84 13.60
N GLU A 100 4.06 -25.34 13.82
CA GLU A 100 4.94 -24.87 14.91
C GLU A 100 5.11 -23.34 14.93
N PHE A 101 5.24 -22.74 13.74
CA PHE A 101 5.48 -21.29 13.58
C PHE A 101 4.30 -20.57 12.90
N ARG A 102 3.09 -21.12 12.99
CA ARG A 102 1.88 -20.47 12.49
C ARG A 102 0.63 -20.99 13.20
N GLN A 103 -0.05 -20.13 13.94
CA GLN A 103 -1.36 -20.39 14.54
C GLN A 103 -2.45 -19.58 13.83
N LEU A 104 -3.72 -19.81 14.16
CA LEU A 104 -4.85 -19.10 13.51
C LEU A 104 -4.90 -17.60 13.86
N GLU A 105 -4.27 -17.20 14.95
CA GLU A 105 -4.07 -15.81 15.35
C GLU A 105 -2.92 -15.14 14.57
N ASN A 106 -2.19 -15.90 13.75
CA ASN A 106 -1.15 -15.37 12.89
C ASN A 106 -1.66 -15.08 11.47
N LEU A 107 -0.99 -14.14 10.81
CA LEU A 107 -1.21 -13.81 9.41
C LEU A 107 -1.03 -15.06 8.54
N TYR A 108 -2.03 -15.30 7.69
CA TYR A 108 -1.97 -16.22 6.57
C TYR A 108 -1.87 -15.40 5.27
N MET A 109 -0.99 -15.84 4.38
CA MET A 109 -0.81 -15.24 3.06
C MET A 109 -0.54 -16.35 2.03
N ASP A 110 -1.38 -16.40 1.01
CA ASP A 110 -1.17 -17.16 -0.22
C ASP A 110 -0.38 -16.28 -1.19
N GLY A 111 0.95 -16.29 -1.03
CA GLY A 111 1.84 -15.33 -1.70
C GLY A 111 1.76 -15.37 -3.22
N ALA A 112 1.61 -16.55 -3.82
CA ALA A 112 1.51 -16.71 -5.27
C ALA A 112 0.21 -16.10 -5.82
N ASN A 113 -0.93 -16.36 -5.16
CA ASN A 113 -2.20 -15.77 -5.59
C ASN A 113 -2.21 -14.26 -5.39
N ILE A 114 -1.72 -13.77 -4.25
CA ILE A 114 -1.61 -12.32 -3.99
C ILE A 114 -0.72 -11.62 -5.03
N PHE A 115 0.42 -12.23 -5.38
CA PHE A 115 1.33 -11.69 -6.39
C PHE A 115 0.64 -11.61 -7.77
N ASN A 116 0.00 -12.68 -8.22
CA ASN A 116 -0.69 -12.71 -9.52
C ASN A 116 -1.83 -11.71 -9.59
N MET A 117 -2.63 -11.60 -8.52
CA MET A 117 -3.72 -10.63 -8.47
C MET A 117 -3.22 -9.18 -8.44
N ALA A 118 -2.10 -8.91 -7.79
CA ALA A 118 -1.47 -7.58 -7.85
C ALA A 118 -1.03 -7.24 -9.28
N LEU A 119 -0.43 -8.18 -10.02
CA LEU A 119 -0.06 -8.02 -11.42
C LEU A 119 -1.24 -7.83 -12.37
N GLU A 120 -2.42 -8.34 -12.01
CA GLU A 120 -3.65 -8.10 -12.77
C GLU A 120 -4.29 -6.75 -12.45
N CYS A 121 -4.44 -6.44 -11.16
CA CYS A 121 -5.19 -5.28 -10.68
C CYS A 121 -4.41 -3.97 -10.81
N GLU A 122 -3.13 -3.92 -10.39
CA GLU A 122 -2.39 -2.66 -10.33
C GLU A 122 -2.15 -2.04 -11.71
N PRO A 123 -1.69 -2.77 -12.74
CA PRO A 123 -1.50 -2.18 -14.07
C PRO A 123 -2.80 -1.68 -14.69
N LYS A 124 -3.92 -2.38 -14.42
CA LYS A 124 -5.25 -1.97 -14.90
C LYS A 124 -5.70 -0.68 -14.23
N SER A 125 -5.69 -0.65 -12.90
CA SER A 125 -5.99 0.50 -12.05
C SER A 125 -5.15 1.73 -12.44
N PHE A 126 -3.86 1.53 -12.69
CA PHE A 126 -2.93 2.56 -13.13
C PHE A 126 -3.34 3.17 -14.49
N LYS A 127 -3.67 2.33 -15.48
CA LYS A 127 -4.10 2.79 -16.81
C LYS A 127 -5.41 3.55 -16.73
N GLU A 128 -6.37 3.04 -15.95
CA GLU A 128 -7.68 3.65 -15.73
C GLU A 128 -7.57 5.05 -15.11
N ILE A 129 -6.67 5.24 -14.13
CA ILE A 129 -6.49 6.56 -13.51
C ILE A 129 -5.82 7.58 -14.45
N LEU A 130 -4.89 7.15 -15.31
CA LEU A 130 -4.29 8.04 -16.31
C LEU A 130 -5.32 8.43 -17.38
N GLU A 131 -6.15 7.49 -17.83
CA GLU A 131 -7.24 7.77 -18.75
C GLU A 131 -8.27 8.74 -18.14
N PHE A 132 -8.68 8.50 -16.90
CA PHE A 132 -9.64 9.35 -16.20
C PHE A 132 -9.11 10.77 -15.94
N SER A 133 -7.86 10.89 -15.48
CA SER A 133 -7.23 12.17 -15.18
C SER A 133 -6.79 12.95 -16.43
N LYS A 134 -6.68 12.26 -17.58
CA LYS A 134 -6.12 12.80 -18.84
C LYS A 134 -4.69 13.34 -18.68
N VAL A 135 -3.95 12.86 -17.68
CA VAL A 135 -2.55 13.20 -17.47
C VAL A 135 -1.70 12.26 -18.31
N GLU A 136 -0.76 12.82 -19.07
CA GLU A 136 0.21 12.03 -19.82
C GLU A 136 1.28 11.48 -18.87
N GLU A 137 1.69 10.21 -19.05
CA GLU A 137 2.75 9.58 -18.24
C GLU A 137 4.04 10.41 -18.23
N LYS A 138 4.38 11.02 -19.37
CA LYS A 138 5.60 11.84 -19.48
C LYS A 138 5.64 13.01 -18.49
N ASP A 139 4.48 13.53 -18.08
CA ASP A 139 4.33 14.66 -17.17
C ASP A 139 4.37 14.23 -15.69
N ILE A 140 4.40 12.93 -15.42
CA ILE A 140 4.52 12.36 -14.08
C ILE A 140 6.01 12.23 -13.75
N ALA A 141 6.42 12.84 -12.64
CA ALA A 141 7.80 12.78 -12.16
C ALA A 141 8.11 11.43 -11.50
N PHE A 142 7.15 10.89 -10.74
CA PHE A 142 7.31 9.64 -10.00
C PHE A 142 6.07 8.74 -10.08
N HIS A 143 6.28 7.45 -10.29
CA HIS A 143 5.28 6.39 -10.13
C HIS A 143 5.58 5.62 -8.84
N LEU A 144 4.76 5.85 -7.83
CA LEU A 144 4.94 5.34 -6.48
C LEU A 144 4.03 4.13 -6.27
N PHE A 145 4.61 2.94 -6.28
CA PHE A 145 3.89 1.70 -6.00
C PHE A 145 4.04 1.29 -4.54
N HIS A 146 3.03 0.60 -4.00
CA HIS A 146 3.13 -0.03 -2.69
C HIS A 146 4.32 -0.99 -2.65
N GLN A 147 5.23 -0.70 -1.72
CA GLN A 147 6.45 -1.48 -1.51
C GLN A 147 6.10 -2.69 -0.66
N SER A 148 5.59 -3.74 -1.33
CA SER A 148 5.27 -5.05 -0.73
C SER A 148 6.37 -6.07 -0.96
N ASN A 149 6.94 -6.03 -2.16
CA ASN A 149 8.06 -6.83 -2.61
C ASN A 149 8.71 -6.07 -3.78
N ALA A 150 10.03 -5.83 -3.70
CA ALA A 150 10.75 -5.11 -4.76
C ALA A 150 10.61 -5.80 -6.13
N TYR A 151 10.59 -7.13 -6.16
CA TYR A 151 10.39 -7.90 -7.38
C TYR A 151 9.01 -7.67 -8.01
N LEU A 152 7.95 -7.56 -7.20
CA LEU A 152 6.60 -7.28 -7.72
C LEU A 152 6.55 -5.89 -8.38
N VAL A 153 7.16 -4.88 -7.75
CA VAL A 153 7.24 -3.53 -8.30
C VAL A 153 7.99 -3.53 -9.63
N ASP A 154 9.09 -4.30 -9.74
CA ASP A 154 9.82 -4.45 -11.01
C ASP A 154 8.97 -5.09 -12.10
N CYS A 155 8.23 -6.15 -11.80
CA CYS A 155 7.31 -6.77 -12.76
C CYS A 155 6.19 -5.82 -13.21
N ILE A 156 5.58 -5.04 -12.30
CA ILE A 156 4.55 -4.05 -12.64
C ILE A 156 5.11 -2.96 -13.56
N LYS A 157 6.31 -2.47 -13.23
CA LYS A 157 7.02 -1.46 -14.02
C LYS A 157 7.31 -1.96 -15.45
N GLU A 158 7.75 -3.21 -15.59
CA GLU A 158 7.98 -3.84 -16.91
C GLU A 158 6.69 -3.99 -17.71
N GLU A 159 5.62 -4.48 -17.09
CA GLU A 159 4.29 -4.62 -17.70
C GLU A 159 3.74 -3.27 -18.19
N LEU A 160 3.95 -2.21 -17.41
CA LEU A 160 3.53 -0.85 -17.74
C LEU A 160 4.52 -0.10 -18.65
N LYS A 161 5.70 -0.67 -18.93
CA LYS A 161 6.78 -0.07 -19.73
C LYS A 161 7.21 1.31 -19.22
N LEU A 162 7.25 1.48 -17.90
CA LEU A 162 7.62 2.74 -17.26
C LEU A 162 9.14 2.94 -17.28
N ASN A 163 9.57 4.21 -17.26
CA ASN A 163 10.98 4.54 -17.09
C ASN A 163 11.45 4.18 -15.68
N ASN A 164 12.51 3.37 -15.57
CA ASN A 164 13.13 2.97 -14.31
C ASN A 164 13.44 4.15 -13.38
N ASP A 165 13.91 5.26 -13.93
CA ASP A 165 14.32 6.43 -13.13
C ASP A 165 13.12 7.12 -12.45
N LYS A 166 11.90 6.86 -12.94
CA LYS A 166 10.65 7.38 -12.38
C LYS A 166 9.96 6.42 -11.42
N VAL A 167 10.48 5.21 -11.21
CA VAL A 167 9.84 4.19 -10.34
C VAL A 167 10.74 3.85 -9.15
N PRO A 168 10.68 4.65 -8.06
CA PRO A 168 11.41 4.36 -6.84
C PRO A 168 11.07 2.99 -6.26
N ASN A 169 12.09 2.18 -5.97
CA ASN A 169 11.95 0.81 -5.46
C ASN A 169 13.09 0.42 -4.50
N PHE A 170 13.32 1.22 -3.46
CA PHE A 170 14.52 1.08 -2.60
C PHE A 170 14.22 1.03 -1.09
N ILE A 171 13.00 1.31 -0.64
CA ILE A 171 12.72 1.33 0.81
C ILE A 171 12.53 -0.08 1.40
N MET A 172 12.21 -1.07 0.58
CA MET A 172 12.07 -2.47 1.01
C MET A 172 13.33 -2.99 1.69
N GLU A 173 14.52 -2.63 1.18
CA GLU A 173 15.80 -3.07 1.74
C GLU A 173 16.09 -2.45 3.11
N LYS A 174 15.49 -1.29 3.40
CA LYS A 174 15.69 -0.55 4.64
C LYS A 174 14.66 -0.91 5.71
N TYR A 175 13.40 -1.09 5.31
CA TYR A 175 12.26 -1.15 6.23
C TYR A 175 11.34 -2.35 6.02
N ALA A 176 11.63 -3.22 5.04
CA ALA A 176 10.75 -4.29 4.60
C ALA A 176 9.36 -3.77 4.17
N ASN A 177 8.37 -4.64 4.09
CA ASN A 177 6.99 -4.25 3.75
C ASN A 177 6.31 -3.58 4.94
N LEU A 178 6.16 -2.26 4.88
CA LEU A 178 5.50 -1.44 5.90
C LEU A 178 3.96 -1.37 5.77
N SER A 179 3.34 -2.31 5.03
CA SER A 179 1.90 -2.34 4.79
C SER A 179 1.39 -1.00 4.25
N ALA A 180 0.35 -0.42 4.86
CA ALA A 180 -0.23 0.84 4.44
C ALA A 180 0.71 2.05 4.64
N CYS A 181 1.81 1.91 5.40
CA CYS A 181 2.83 2.96 5.58
C CYS A 181 3.88 2.99 4.46
N SER A 182 3.91 2.02 3.53
CA SER A 182 4.96 1.98 2.50
C SER A 182 4.98 3.21 1.57
N LEU A 183 3.83 3.69 1.09
CA LEU A 183 3.77 4.87 0.22
C LEU A 183 4.23 6.17 0.91
N PRO A 184 3.73 6.53 2.11
CA PRO A 184 4.22 7.72 2.80
C PRO A 184 5.69 7.58 3.23
N ALA A 185 6.16 6.39 3.60
CA ALA A 185 7.58 6.17 3.86
C ALA A 185 8.44 6.39 2.61
N LEU A 186 7.97 5.92 1.44
CA LEU A 186 8.65 6.16 0.17
C LEU A 186 8.72 7.66 -0.15
N LEU A 187 7.62 8.39 0.02
CA LEU A 187 7.61 9.86 -0.15
C LEU A 187 8.62 10.56 0.77
N CYS A 188 8.76 10.12 2.03
CA CYS A 188 9.73 10.71 2.96
C CYS A 188 11.19 10.51 2.54
N GLU A 189 11.49 9.47 1.76
CA GLU A 189 12.85 9.14 1.34
C GLU A 189 13.21 9.71 -0.05
N LEU A 190 12.25 10.32 -0.75
CA LEU A 190 12.50 10.90 -2.06
C LEU A 190 13.10 12.30 -1.96
N ASP A 191 14.06 12.58 -2.82
CA ASP A 191 14.45 13.95 -3.15
C ASP A 191 13.47 14.50 -4.19
N THR A 192 12.53 15.35 -3.73
CA THR A 192 11.43 15.83 -4.56
C THR A 192 11.64 17.26 -5.05
N PRO A 193 11.29 17.57 -6.31
CA PRO A 193 11.20 18.96 -6.78
C PRO A 193 10.20 19.78 -5.97
N LYS A 194 10.30 21.11 -6.05
CA LYS A 194 9.31 22.01 -5.42
C LYS A 194 7.88 21.80 -5.90
N GLU A 195 7.70 21.43 -7.16
CA GLU A 195 6.39 21.15 -7.74
C GLU A 195 6.52 19.96 -8.69
N PHE A 196 5.66 18.96 -8.53
CA PHE A 196 5.69 17.75 -9.34
C PHE A 196 4.36 16.99 -9.29
N LYS A 197 4.07 16.25 -10.36
CA LYS A 197 2.97 15.27 -10.37
C LYS A 197 3.53 13.88 -10.06
N ALA A 198 2.78 13.11 -9.27
CA ALA A 198 3.08 11.71 -9.03
C ALA A 198 1.82 10.86 -9.16
N SER A 199 1.99 9.65 -9.70
CA SER A 199 0.96 8.62 -9.57
C SER A 199 1.29 7.74 -8.37
N LEU A 200 0.29 7.39 -7.58
CA LEU A 200 0.40 6.44 -6.48
C LEU A 200 -0.44 5.21 -6.82
N SER A 201 0.03 4.01 -6.52
CA SER A 201 -0.73 2.76 -6.66
C SER A 201 -0.47 1.84 -5.48
N ALA A 202 -1.50 1.12 -5.02
CA ALA A 202 -1.35 0.17 -3.94
C ALA A 202 -2.40 -0.93 -3.94
N PHE A 203 -1.98 -2.19 -4.03
CA PHE A 203 -2.78 -3.39 -3.78
C PHE A 203 -2.63 -3.92 -2.35
N GLY A 204 -3.52 -4.80 -1.88
CA GLY A 204 -3.39 -5.46 -0.59
C GLY A 204 -4.65 -6.18 -0.11
N ALA A 205 -4.72 -6.47 1.20
CA ALA A 205 -5.76 -7.29 1.82
C ALA A 205 -7.20 -6.80 1.54
N GLY A 206 -8.13 -7.77 1.43
CA GLY A 206 -9.58 -7.57 1.23
C GLY A 206 -9.94 -7.18 -0.20
N LEU A 207 -9.57 -8.01 -1.18
CA LEU A 207 -8.49 -7.50 -2.02
C LEU A 207 -8.84 -6.13 -2.56
N SER A 208 -8.11 -5.16 -2.06
CA SER A 208 -8.37 -3.75 -2.31
C SER A 208 -7.20 -3.20 -3.08
N TRP A 209 -7.52 -2.37 -4.05
CA TRP A 209 -6.53 -1.62 -4.80
C TRP A 209 -6.97 -0.18 -4.93
N GLY A 210 -6.04 0.64 -5.37
CA GLY A 210 -6.37 1.94 -5.86
C GLY A 210 -5.18 2.55 -6.57
N SER A 211 -5.47 3.56 -7.37
CA SER A 211 -4.49 4.45 -7.93
C SER A 211 -4.92 5.90 -7.74
N ALA A 212 -3.95 6.80 -7.65
CA ALA A 212 -4.20 8.23 -7.61
C ALA A 212 -3.21 8.97 -8.49
N VAL A 213 -3.63 10.09 -9.05
CA VAL A 213 -2.73 11.09 -9.65
C VAL A 213 -2.88 12.36 -8.83
N LEU A 214 -1.77 12.77 -8.22
CA LEU A 214 -1.70 13.89 -7.29
C LEU A 214 -0.67 14.90 -7.77
N ASN A 215 -0.97 16.17 -7.54
CA ASN A 215 -0.03 17.26 -7.75
C ASN A 215 0.50 17.75 -6.41
N PHE A 216 1.82 17.77 -6.27
CA PHE A 216 2.52 18.15 -5.06
C PHE A 216 3.19 19.49 -5.27
N LYS A 217 3.11 20.34 -4.25
CA LYS A 217 3.79 21.63 -4.19
C LYS A 217 4.35 21.87 -2.79
N ASP A 218 5.63 22.23 -2.74
CA ASP A 218 6.38 22.48 -1.52
C ASP A 218 6.18 21.35 -0.48
N LEU A 219 6.21 20.09 -0.95
CA LEU A 219 6.04 18.92 -0.10
C LEU A 219 7.11 18.92 0.99
N TYR A 220 6.65 19.01 2.24
CA TYR A 220 7.52 18.89 3.40
C TYR A 220 7.48 17.46 3.93
N THR A 221 8.64 16.83 3.99
CA THR A 221 8.85 15.54 4.63
C THR A 221 9.86 15.68 5.77
N LYS A 222 9.75 14.82 6.77
CA LYS A 222 10.70 14.72 7.88
C LYS A 222 11.41 13.37 7.80
N ASP A 223 12.65 13.32 8.27
CA ASP A 223 13.41 12.08 8.41
C ASP A 223 12.59 11.01 9.14
N ILE A 224 12.65 9.78 8.60
CA ILE A 224 12.02 8.62 9.21
C ILE A 224 12.68 8.35 10.56
N LEU A 225 11.86 8.26 11.61
CA LEU A 225 12.33 7.96 12.96
C LEU A 225 12.31 6.45 13.19
N ILE A 226 13.48 5.88 13.47
CA ILE A 226 13.62 4.45 13.79
C ILE A 226 13.46 4.24 15.29
N TYR A 227 12.41 3.55 15.70
CA TYR A 227 12.21 3.16 17.08
C TYR A 227 12.71 1.73 17.31
N THR A 228 13.87 1.61 17.95
CA THR A 228 14.35 0.31 18.45
C THR A 228 13.85 0.11 19.86
N LYS A 229 13.05 -0.93 20.09
CA LYS A 229 12.71 -1.35 21.46
C LYS A 229 14.01 -1.72 22.16
N GLU A 230 14.36 -1.02 23.24
CA GLU A 230 15.46 -1.45 24.11
C GLU A 230 15.18 -2.89 24.57
N LYS A 231 16.17 -3.77 24.39
CA LYS A 231 16.06 -5.19 24.72
C LYS A 231 16.07 -5.42 26.23
#